data_AF-A0AAV0JKU5-F1
#
_entry.id   AF-A0AAV0JKU5-F1
#
_cell.length_a   1.000
_cell.length_b   1.000
_cell.length_c   1.000
_cell.angle_alpha   90.00
_cell.angle_beta   90.00
_cell.angle_gamma   90.00
#
_symmetry.space_group_name_H-M   'P 1'
#
loop_
_entity.id
_entity.type
_entity.pdbx_description
1 polymer ?
#
loop_
_entity_poly.entity_id
_entity_poly.type
_entity_poly.pdbx_seq_one_letter_code
_entity_poly.pdbx_strand_id
1 'polypeptide(L)'
;MDLYLFLSCSLCLIFTATFLHLLGRSKTSDRAPAGKLPPGPTRVPIIGNLHNLGPNPHKSLADLAKVHGPLMSLKLGRVTTIVASSPAMAKEILQKHDKVLSNRHVNLAMEALDHHKFSLPLLPVESKYWRNLRKVCNSYIFTAQRLDSNEELRRVKVAELVEGVRRNASGEAIDAGTDTTSTTLEWAMAELLRNPNALAKAREELDATIGKGNNFQESDVSRLPYLQAILKETFRLHPAAPLLLPRKGGEDVEICGFIMPKGVQILVNVWAIGRDPMIWDDPNAFVPERFLGSEVSAKGNNFELLPFGAGRRICPGLPLALRILHMMLGSLIHWFDWKLPDGVEPEKLDMDEKFGMALQKAKPLLAIPTPR
;
A
#
# COMPACT_ATOMS: atom_id res chain seq x y z
N MET A 1 14.97 8.59 58.02
CA MET A 1 14.00 7.80 57.23
C MET A 1 12.82 8.67 56.76
N ASP A 2 12.57 9.78 57.46
CA ASP A 2 11.37 10.62 57.27
C ASP A 2 11.40 11.49 56.01
N LEU A 3 12.56 11.97 55.56
CA LEU A 3 12.64 12.83 54.37
C LEU A 3 12.27 12.11 53.06
N TYR A 4 12.66 10.83 52.94
CA TYR A 4 12.35 10.00 51.77
C TYR A 4 10.87 9.63 51.72
N LEU A 5 10.29 9.29 52.87
CA LEU A 5 8.87 9.00 52.97
C LEU A 5 8.03 10.25 52.65
N PHE A 6 8.47 11.42 53.14
CA PHE A 6 7.82 12.70 52.87
C PHE A 6 7.90 13.09 51.39
N LEU A 7 9.06 12.95 50.73
CA LEU A 7 9.20 13.20 49.29
C LEU A 7 8.35 12.24 48.45
N SER A 8 8.32 10.95 48.80
CA SER A 8 7.55 9.94 48.07
C SER A 8 6.04 10.19 48.17
N CYS A 9 5.54 10.56 49.36
CA CYS A 9 4.13 10.91 49.58
C CYS A 9 3.77 12.21 48.85
N SER A 10 4.66 13.21 48.88
CA SER A 10 4.46 14.49 48.19
C SER A 10 4.40 14.30 46.66
N LEU A 11 5.28 13.47 46.10
CA LEU A 11 5.27 13.12 44.68
C LEU A 11 4.00 12.34 44.30
N CYS A 12 3.55 11.38 45.12
CA CYS A 12 2.29 10.66 44.90
C CYS A 12 1.07 11.59 44.98
N LEU A 13 1.04 12.54 45.91
CA LEU A 13 -0.05 13.52 46.02
C LEU A 13 -0.07 14.47 44.82
N ILE A 14 1.09 14.91 44.33
CA ILE A 14 1.18 15.73 43.11
C ILE A 14 0.74 14.92 41.89
N PHE A 15 1.13 13.65 41.78
CA PHE A 15 0.75 12.77 40.66
C PHE A 15 -0.76 12.48 40.67
N THR A 16 -1.33 12.17 41.84
CA THR A 16 -2.76 11.92 41.99
C THR A 16 -3.58 13.18 41.79
N ALA A 17 -3.14 14.34 42.30
CA ALA A 17 -3.80 15.62 42.09
C ALA A 17 -3.75 16.07 40.62
N THR A 18 -2.61 15.91 39.94
CA THR A 18 -2.51 16.19 38.49
C THR A 18 -3.34 15.20 37.67
N PHE A 19 -3.37 13.91 38.04
CA PHE A 19 -4.22 12.90 37.40
C PHE A 19 -5.71 13.20 37.59
N LEU A 20 -6.14 13.57 38.80
CA LEU A 20 -7.52 13.97 39.10
C LEU A 20 -7.89 15.31 38.45
N HIS A 21 -6.97 16.27 38.36
CA HIS A 21 -7.19 17.53 37.66
C HIS A 21 -7.27 17.33 36.12
N LEU A 22 -6.56 16.34 35.58
CA LEU A 22 -6.68 15.92 34.18
C LEU A 22 -7.99 15.17 33.92
N LEU A 23 -8.47 14.35 34.86
CA LEU A 23 -9.78 13.70 34.79
C LEU A 23 -10.94 14.71 34.97
N GLY A 24 -10.78 15.68 35.86
CA GLY A 24 -11.75 16.74 36.17
C GLY A 24 -11.88 17.82 35.09
N ARG A 25 -10.96 17.88 34.12
CA ARG A 25 -11.09 18.76 32.94
C ARG A 25 -12.05 18.26 31.87
N SER A 26 -12.74 17.14 32.09
CA SER A 26 -13.86 16.71 31.25
C SER A 26 -15.19 17.21 31.81
N LYS A 27 -15.49 18.49 31.57
CA LYS A 27 -16.84 19.07 31.46
C LYS A 27 -16.74 20.59 31.46
N THR A 28 -16.54 21.16 30.28
CA THR A 28 -17.17 22.43 29.85
C THR A 28 -16.84 22.63 28.37
N SER A 29 -17.87 22.59 27.52
CA SER A 29 -17.89 23.37 26.28
C SER A 29 -19.33 23.39 25.79
N ASP A 30 -20.06 24.45 26.09
CA ASP A 30 -21.18 24.90 25.27
C ASP A 30 -20.67 25.14 23.84
N ARG A 31 -21.02 24.26 22.90
CA ARG A 31 -20.99 24.52 21.46
C ARG A 31 -22.14 23.76 20.78
N ALA A 32 -22.72 24.39 19.76
CA ALA A 32 -23.73 23.89 18.83
C ALA A 32 -23.52 22.41 18.41
N PRO A 33 -24.54 21.68 17.92
CA PRO A 33 -24.45 20.24 17.68
C PRO A 33 -23.42 19.95 16.58
N ALA A 34 -22.18 19.73 16.99
CA ALA A 34 -21.11 19.29 16.11
C ALA A 34 -21.45 17.86 15.68
N GLY A 35 -21.62 17.64 14.36
CA GLY A 35 -21.85 16.30 13.84
C GLY A 35 -20.76 15.35 14.34
N LYS A 36 -21.17 14.15 14.75
CA LYS A 36 -20.30 13.20 15.44
C LYS A 36 -19.17 12.75 14.50
N LEU A 37 -17.97 12.55 15.03
CA LEU A 37 -16.92 11.81 14.33
C LEU A 37 -17.40 10.37 14.07
N PRO A 38 -16.81 9.66 13.08
CA PRO A 38 -17.03 8.23 12.94
C PRO A 38 -16.73 7.47 14.24
N PRO A 39 -17.39 6.33 14.49
CA PRO A 39 -17.11 5.48 15.64
C PRO A 39 -15.64 5.05 15.68
N GLY A 40 -15.17 4.59 16.83
CA GLY A 40 -13.78 4.13 16.95
C GLY A 40 -13.44 3.60 18.34
N PRO A 41 -12.25 3.01 18.50
CA PRO A 41 -11.80 2.47 19.78
C PRO A 41 -11.65 3.57 20.82
N THR A 42 -11.91 3.22 22.08
CA THR A 42 -11.75 4.15 23.20
C THR A 42 -10.29 4.59 23.32
N ARG A 43 -10.07 5.90 23.44
CA ARG A 43 -8.73 6.49 23.53
C ARG A 43 -8.25 6.55 24.98
N VAL A 44 -6.97 6.31 25.21
CA VAL A 44 -6.32 6.59 26.51
C VAL A 44 -5.67 7.97 26.52
N PRO A 45 -5.44 8.59 27.69
CA PRO A 45 -4.80 9.89 27.79
C PRO A 45 -3.42 9.93 27.08
N ILE A 46 -3.08 11.10 26.53
CA ILE A 46 -1.78 11.43 25.89
C ILE A 46 -1.52 10.68 24.56
N ILE A 47 -1.44 9.35 24.58
CA ILE A 47 -1.07 8.54 23.41
C ILE A 47 -2.26 8.22 22.48
N GLY A 48 -3.49 8.39 22.97
CA GLY A 48 -4.71 8.09 22.22
C GLY A 48 -4.86 6.60 21.93
N ASN A 49 -4.85 6.22 20.65
CA ASN A 49 -5.01 4.85 20.14
C ASN A 49 -3.71 4.23 19.62
N LEU A 50 -2.54 4.83 19.89
CA LEU A 50 -1.26 4.25 19.47
C LEU A 50 -1.05 2.84 20.04
N HIS A 51 -1.53 2.58 21.25
CA HIS A 51 -1.49 1.26 21.89
C HIS A 51 -2.33 0.19 21.18
N ASN A 52 -3.25 0.58 20.29
CA ASN A 52 -4.04 -0.37 19.50
C ASN A 52 -3.31 -0.83 18.22
N LEU A 53 -2.16 -0.24 17.91
CA LEU A 53 -1.41 -0.52 16.68
C LEU A 53 -0.19 -1.38 16.99
N GLY A 54 -0.09 -2.54 16.31
CA GLY A 54 1.08 -3.41 16.35
C GLY A 54 2.15 -3.02 15.32
N PRO A 55 3.16 -3.89 15.09
CA PRO A 55 4.22 -3.65 14.10
C PRO A 55 3.70 -3.56 12.66
N ASN A 56 2.48 -4.06 12.40
CA ASN A 56 1.80 -4.00 11.11
C ASN A 56 0.47 -3.22 11.26
N PRO A 57 0.49 -1.86 11.25
CA PRO A 57 -0.67 -1.04 11.55
C PRO A 57 -1.86 -1.28 10.63
N HIS A 58 -1.65 -1.62 9.35
CA HIS A 58 -2.71 -1.94 8.40
C HIS A 58 -3.53 -3.17 8.82
N LYS A 59 -2.89 -4.18 9.44
CA LYS A 59 -3.59 -5.35 9.99
C LYS A 59 -4.39 -4.97 11.24
N SER A 60 -3.76 -4.28 12.19
CA SER A 60 -4.45 -3.78 13.39
C SER A 60 -5.66 -2.91 13.05
N LEU A 61 -5.53 -2.03 12.05
CA LEU A 61 -6.63 -1.19 11.57
C LEU A 61 -7.72 -2.01 10.85
N ALA A 62 -7.36 -3.08 10.13
CA ALA A 62 -8.35 -3.96 9.52
C ALA A 62 -9.18 -4.70 10.59
N ASP A 63 -8.54 -5.17 11.67
CA ASP A 63 -9.22 -5.82 12.79
C ASP A 63 -10.13 -4.86 13.56
N LEU A 64 -9.67 -3.63 13.81
CA LEU A 64 -10.49 -2.59 14.42
C LEU A 64 -11.71 -2.24 13.54
N ALA A 65 -11.56 -2.23 12.21
CA ALA A 65 -12.66 -1.95 11.29
C ALA A 65 -13.77 -3.02 11.35
N LYS A 66 -13.44 -4.28 11.68
CA LYS A 66 -14.45 -5.34 11.90
C LYS A 66 -15.38 -5.03 13.08
N VAL A 67 -14.88 -4.30 14.09
CA VAL A 67 -15.62 -3.94 15.31
C VAL A 67 -16.30 -2.58 15.19
N HIS A 68 -15.60 -1.61 14.61
CA HIS A 68 -16.05 -0.21 14.58
C HIS A 68 -16.68 0.20 13.24
N GLY A 69 -16.66 -0.66 12.23
CA GLY A 69 -17.20 -0.41 10.91
C GLY A 69 -16.18 0.12 9.90
N PRO A 70 -16.58 0.25 8.62
CA PRO A 70 -15.69 0.52 7.50
C PRO A 70 -15.19 1.97 7.44
N LEU A 71 -15.74 2.85 8.25
CA LEU A 71 -15.29 4.23 8.45
C LEU A 71 -15.18 4.47 9.96
N MET A 72 -13.95 4.64 10.45
CA MET A 72 -13.69 4.79 11.88
C MET A 72 -12.73 5.93 12.20
N SER A 73 -12.78 6.43 13.43
CA SER A 73 -11.88 7.47 13.93
C SER A 73 -10.90 6.93 14.97
N LEU A 74 -9.65 7.39 14.90
CA LEU A 74 -8.59 7.13 15.86
C LEU A 74 -7.89 8.44 16.24
N LYS A 75 -7.25 8.44 17.40
CA LYS A 75 -6.39 9.52 17.87
C LYS A 75 -4.96 9.01 17.98
N LEU A 76 -4.09 9.30 17.03
CA LEU A 76 -2.69 8.88 17.05
C LEU A 76 -1.86 9.99 17.70
N GLY A 77 -1.69 9.92 19.02
CA GLY A 77 -1.17 11.02 19.83
C GLY A 77 -2.03 12.28 19.64
N ARG A 78 -1.49 13.32 19.00
CA ARG A 78 -2.24 14.56 18.72
C ARG A 78 -3.00 14.54 17.39
N VAL A 79 -2.75 13.56 16.51
CA VAL A 79 -3.31 13.52 15.16
C VAL A 79 -4.65 12.77 15.18
N THR A 80 -5.74 13.47 14.89
CA THR A 80 -7.03 12.81 14.63
C THR A 80 -6.96 12.18 13.24
N THR A 81 -7.24 10.88 13.17
CA THR A 81 -7.13 10.07 11.95
C THR A 81 -8.45 9.38 11.66
N ILE A 82 -8.92 9.45 10.43
CA ILE A 82 -10.04 8.67 9.91
C ILE A 82 -9.49 7.56 9.05
N VAL A 83 -10.04 6.36 9.19
CA VAL A 83 -9.64 5.19 8.41
C VAL A 83 -10.85 4.68 7.66
N ALA A 84 -10.71 4.56 6.33
CA ALA A 84 -11.67 3.89 5.48
C ALA A 84 -11.14 2.50 5.09
N SER A 85 -11.99 1.48 5.19
CA SER A 85 -11.62 0.07 4.99
C SER A 85 -12.60 -0.70 4.09
N SER A 86 -13.49 -0.01 3.36
CA SER A 86 -14.33 -0.63 2.33
C SER A 86 -14.26 0.15 1.01
N PRO A 87 -14.61 -0.47 -0.15
CA PRO A 87 -14.68 0.21 -1.44
C PRO A 87 -15.59 1.43 -1.43
N ALA A 88 -16.75 1.32 -0.77
CA ALA A 88 -17.72 2.41 -0.67
C ALA A 88 -17.10 3.63 0.03
N MET A 89 -16.42 3.42 1.17
CA MET A 89 -15.79 4.50 1.91
C MET A 89 -14.56 5.06 1.20
N ALA A 90 -13.78 4.21 0.54
CA ALA A 90 -12.70 4.65 -0.34
C ALA A 90 -13.22 5.53 -1.48
N LYS A 91 -14.39 5.22 -2.06
CA LYS A 91 -15.05 6.03 -3.11
C LYS A 91 -15.55 7.38 -2.61
N GLU A 92 -16.13 7.43 -1.41
CA GLU A 92 -16.47 8.69 -0.75
C GLU A 92 -15.24 9.61 -0.66
N ILE A 93 -14.11 9.08 -0.17
CA ILE A 93 -12.91 9.87 0.11
C ILE A 93 -12.13 10.22 -1.16
N LEU A 94 -11.87 9.23 -2.03
CA LEU A 94 -10.92 9.37 -3.14
C LEU A 94 -11.58 9.85 -4.44
N GLN A 95 -12.92 9.86 -4.52
CA GLN A 95 -13.62 10.31 -5.72
C GLN A 95 -14.67 11.38 -5.42
N LYS A 96 -15.65 11.10 -4.55
CA LYS A 96 -16.78 12.04 -4.32
C LYS A 96 -16.33 13.33 -3.62
N HIS A 97 -15.53 13.21 -2.57
CA HIS A 97 -15.02 14.33 -1.77
C HIS A 97 -13.54 14.64 -2.04
N ASP A 98 -12.98 14.14 -3.14
CA ASP A 98 -11.55 14.22 -3.46
C ASP A 98 -11.03 15.66 -3.56
N LYS A 99 -11.86 16.63 -3.96
CA LYS A 99 -11.44 18.05 -3.97
C LYS A 99 -10.99 18.52 -2.59
N VAL A 100 -11.72 18.14 -1.54
CA VAL A 100 -11.49 18.57 -0.16
C VAL A 100 -10.49 17.68 0.56
N LEU A 101 -10.49 16.39 0.23
CA LEU A 101 -9.75 15.36 0.95
C LEU A 101 -8.46 14.95 0.23
N SER A 102 -7.91 15.77 -0.68
CA SER A 102 -6.71 15.42 -1.45
C SER A 102 -5.42 16.09 -1.00
N ASN A 103 -5.43 16.92 0.04
CA ASN A 103 -4.20 17.45 0.62
C ASN A 103 -3.43 16.38 1.38
N ARG A 104 -2.19 16.70 1.79
CA ARG A 104 -1.29 15.76 2.49
C ARG A 104 -0.95 16.25 3.88
N HIS A 105 -0.75 15.29 4.77
CA HIS A 105 -0.07 15.54 6.03
C HIS A 105 1.44 15.57 5.76
N VAL A 106 2.12 16.59 6.23
CA VAL A 106 3.58 16.74 6.13
C VAL A 106 4.14 16.57 7.53
N ASN A 107 5.09 15.66 7.70
CA ASN A 107 5.79 15.44 8.96
C ASN A 107 7.25 15.95 8.84
N LEU A 108 7.97 15.99 9.97
CA LEU A 108 9.34 16.52 10.03
C LEU A 108 10.30 15.86 9.03
N ALA A 109 10.18 14.55 8.80
CA ALA A 109 11.04 13.85 7.83
C ALA A 109 10.78 14.34 6.39
N MET A 110 9.53 14.68 6.07
CA MET A 110 9.15 15.25 4.77
C MET A 110 9.55 16.73 4.63
N GLU A 111 9.89 17.42 5.72
CA GLU A 111 10.39 18.79 5.70
C GLU A 111 11.90 18.87 5.43
N ALA A 112 12.62 17.76 5.58
CA ALA A 112 14.05 17.69 5.30
C ALA A 112 14.35 18.22 3.89
N LEU A 113 15.34 19.11 3.79
CA LEU A 113 15.75 19.77 2.54
C LEU A 113 14.60 20.47 1.81
N ASP A 114 13.59 20.95 2.55
CA ASP A 114 12.39 21.59 2.02
C ASP A 114 11.60 20.70 1.03
N HIS A 115 11.72 19.37 1.14
CA HIS A 115 11.17 18.45 0.15
C HIS A 115 9.64 18.63 -0.05
N HIS A 116 8.89 18.84 1.03
CA HIS A 116 7.45 19.13 0.98
C HIS A 116 7.05 20.36 0.12
N LYS A 117 7.96 21.33 -0.08
CA LYS A 117 7.71 22.53 -0.89
C LYS A 117 7.86 22.29 -2.40
N PHE A 118 8.47 21.16 -2.80
CA PHE A 118 8.76 20.87 -4.21
C PHE A 118 8.26 19.49 -4.68
N SER A 119 7.92 18.62 -3.75
CA SER A 119 7.55 17.22 -4.03
C SER A 119 6.10 17.09 -4.52
N LEU A 120 5.92 16.56 -5.73
CA LEU A 120 4.61 16.31 -6.33
C LEU A 120 3.65 15.50 -5.43
N PRO A 121 4.10 14.43 -4.73
CA PRO A 121 3.26 13.71 -3.77
C PRO A 121 2.69 14.59 -2.64
N LEU A 122 3.43 15.62 -2.20
CA LEU A 122 3.19 16.38 -0.96
C LEU A 122 2.52 17.74 -1.19
N LEU A 123 2.85 18.44 -2.28
CA LEU A 123 2.33 19.77 -2.61
C LEU A 123 0.78 19.83 -2.56
N PRO A 124 0.15 20.89 -2.04
CA PRO A 124 -1.31 21.05 -2.03
C PRO A 124 -1.91 21.02 -3.44
N VAL A 125 -3.07 20.37 -3.62
CA VAL A 125 -3.67 20.16 -4.96
C VAL A 125 -4.14 21.44 -5.61
N GLU A 126 -4.46 22.46 -4.81
CA GLU A 126 -4.95 23.75 -5.25
C GLU A 126 -3.83 24.58 -5.88
N SER A 127 -2.58 24.31 -5.49
CA SER A 127 -1.40 25.01 -5.97
C SER A 127 -1.27 24.84 -7.50
N LYS A 128 -0.96 25.95 -8.18
CA LYS A 128 -0.64 25.93 -9.62
C LYS A 128 0.57 25.02 -9.89
N TYR A 129 1.51 24.97 -8.95
CA TYR A 129 2.72 24.17 -9.08
C TYR A 129 2.45 22.67 -9.08
N TRP A 130 1.63 22.16 -8.14
CA TRP A 130 1.20 20.76 -8.16
C TRP A 130 0.48 20.40 -9.47
N ARG A 131 -0.45 21.25 -9.92
CA ARG A 131 -1.19 21.04 -11.18
C ARG A 131 -0.26 21.01 -12.39
N ASN A 132 0.73 21.89 -12.43
CA ASN A 132 1.73 21.91 -13.50
C ASN A 132 2.59 20.64 -13.50
N LEU A 133 3.15 20.24 -12.36
CA LEU A 133 3.93 18.99 -12.24
C LEU A 133 3.09 17.77 -12.61
N ARG A 134 1.82 17.73 -12.17
CA ARG A 134 0.89 16.67 -12.52
C ARG A 134 0.60 16.62 -14.03
N LYS A 135 0.44 17.78 -14.66
CA LYS A 135 0.31 17.89 -16.12
C LYS A 135 1.59 17.44 -16.83
N VAL A 136 2.77 17.78 -16.31
CA VAL A 136 4.05 17.30 -16.85
C VAL A 136 4.10 15.77 -16.85
N CYS A 137 3.79 15.14 -15.71
CA CYS A 137 3.72 13.68 -15.61
C CYS A 137 2.75 13.08 -16.64
N ASN A 138 1.52 13.57 -16.70
CA ASN A 138 0.47 12.96 -17.50
C ASN A 138 0.57 13.26 -19.00
N SER A 139 1.14 14.40 -19.38
CA SER A 139 1.17 14.87 -20.78
C SER A 139 2.55 14.69 -21.44
N TYR A 140 3.62 14.47 -20.68
CA TYR A 140 4.97 14.44 -21.23
C TYR A 140 5.86 13.28 -20.75
N ILE A 141 5.61 12.70 -19.57
CA ILE A 141 6.47 11.64 -19.01
C ILE A 141 5.81 10.26 -19.16
N PHE A 142 4.56 10.12 -18.71
CA PHE A 142 3.85 8.85 -18.63
C PHE A 142 2.74 8.70 -19.68
N THR A 143 2.86 9.40 -20.82
CA THR A 143 1.97 9.16 -21.97
C THR A 143 2.33 7.84 -22.64
N ALA A 144 1.36 7.21 -23.31
CA ALA A 144 1.61 5.98 -24.08
C ALA A 144 2.77 6.19 -25.07
N GLN A 145 2.71 7.25 -25.89
CA GLN A 145 3.74 7.60 -26.85
C GLN A 145 5.15 7.70 -26.24
N ARG A 146 5.29 8.32 -25.06
CA ARG A 146 6.60 8.49 -24.40
C ARG A 146 7.10 7.20 -23.79
N LEU A 147 6.20 6.37 -23.30
CA LEU A 147 6.55 5.04 -22.82
C LEU A 147 6.95 4.16 -24.00
N ASP A 148 6.21 4.16 -25.11
CA ASP A 148 6.53 3.40 -26.32
C ASP A 148 7.91 3.82 -26.88
N SER A 149 8.22 5.12 -26.94
CA SER A 149 9.54 5.60 -27.38
C SER A 149 10.71 5.19 -26.48
N ASN A 150 10.44 4.75 -25.25
CA ASN A 150 11.45 4.31 -24.28
C ASN A 150 11.37 2.78 -24.01
N GLU A 151 10.65 2.03 -24.84
CA GLU A 151 10.52 0.57 -24.69
C GLU A 151 11.88 -0.12 -24.72
N GLU A 152 12.76 0.27 -25.65
CA GLU A 152 14.10 -0.29 -25.78
C GLU A 152 14.91 -0.17 -24.48
N LEU A 153 14.86 1.00 -23.82
CA LEU A 153 15.56 1.21 -22.57
C LEU A 153 15.03 0.30 -21.46
N ARG A 154 13.71 0.08 -21.41
CA ARG A 154 13.11 -0.88 -20.46
C ARG A 154 13.56 -2.30 -20.78
N ARG A 155 13.58 -2.69 -22.05
CA ARG A 155 14.06 -4.00 -22.48
C ARG A 155 15.51 -4.23 -22.06
N VAL A 156 16.40 -3.25 -22.26
CA VAL A 156 17.79 -3.33 -21.82
C VAL A 156 17.88 -3.50 -20.30
N LYS A 157 17.11 -2.75 -19.51
CA LYS A 157 17.12 -2.89 -18.04
C LYS A 157 16.56 -4.22 -17.54
N VAL A 158 15.56 -4.78 -18.22
CA VAL A 158 15.05 -6.11 -17.91
C VAL A 158 16.06 -7.20 -18.31
N ALA A 159 16.77 -7.03 -19.44
CA ALA A 159 17.86 -7.92 -19.80
C ALA A 159 19.02 -7.85 -18.78
N GLU A 160 19.41 -6.66 -18.32
CA GLU A 160 20.40 -6.50 -17.24
C GLU A 160 19.98 -7.22 -15.96
N LEU A 161 18.69 -7.17 -15.59
CA LEU A 161 18.13 -7.93 -14.46
C LEU A 161 18.28 -9.44 -14.69
N VAL A 162 17.86 -9.94 -15.86
CA VAL A 162 17.97 -11.37 -16.21
C VAL A 162 19.43 -11.84 -16.18
N GLU A 163 20.35 -11.07 -16.74
CA GLU A 163 21.79 -11.39 -16.68
C GLU A 163 22.34 -11.31 -15.26
N GLY A 164 21.84 -10.39 -14.43
CA GLY A 164 22.16 -10.33 -13.00
C GLY A 164 21.77 -11.62 -12.28
N VAL A 165 20.53 -12.08 -12.48
CA VAL A 165 20.02 -13.34 -11.94
C VAL A 165 20.83 -14.54 -12.45
N ARG A 166 21.17 -14.58 -13.75
CA ARG A 166 21.98 -15.66 -14.33
C ARG A 166 23.38 -15.74 -13.72
N ARG A 167 24.02 -14.59 -13.49
CA ARG A 167 25.36 -14.53 -12.87
C ARG A 167 25.37 -14.96 -11.41
N ASN A 168 24.28 -14.70 -10.70
CA ASN A 168 24.14 -14.99 -9.26
C ASN A 168 23.42 -16.33 -8.99
N ALA A 169 23.52 -17.30 -9.90
CA ALA A 169 22.90 -18.62 -9.80
C ALA A 169 23.38 -19.49 -8.61
N SER A 170 24.22 -18.94 -7.72
CA SER A 170 24.67 -19.54 -6.46
C SER A 170 23.69 -19.38 -5.28
N GLY A 171 22.45 -18.92 -5.51
CA GLY A 171 21.38 -18.92 -4.50
C GLY A 171 21.36 -17.69 -3.57
N GLU A 172 21.77 -16.53 -4.06
CA GLU A 172 21.66 -15.28 -3.30
C GLU A 172 20.23 -14.72 -3.28
N ALA A 173 19.92 -13.90 -2.27
CA ALA A 173 18.64 -13.22 -2.16
C ALA A 173 18.34 -12.39 -3.41
N ILE A 174 17.10 -12.46 -3.88
CA ILE A 174 16.58 -11.45 -4.80
C ILE A 174 16.34 -10.21 -3.95
N ASP A 175 17.41 -9.45 -3.64
CA ASP A 175 17.26 -8.11 -3.09
C ASP A 175 16.76 -7.21 -4.22
N ALA A 176 15.43 -7.20 -4.37
CA ALA A 176 14.79 -6.41 -5.40
C ALA A 176 14.95 -4.90 -5.13
N GLY A 177 15.27 -4.49 -3.89
CA GLY A 177 15.30 -3.11 -3.44
C GLY A 177 14.12 -2.74 -2.53
N THR A 178 14.12 -1.50 -2.02
CA THR A 178 13.11 -1.00 -1.07
C THR A 178 12.01 -0.16 -1.73
N ASP A 179 11.94 -0.15 -3.06
CA ASP A 179 10.96 0.63 -3.81
C ASP A 179 9.68 -0.17 -4.08
N THR A 180 8.65 0.50 -4.61
CA THR A 180 7.34 -0.12 -4.81
C THR A 180 7.33 -1.23 -5.86
N THR A 181 8.17 -1.12 -6.90
CA THR A 181 8.20 -2.04 -8.03
C THR A 181 8.90 -3.33 -7.64
N SER A 182 10.08 -3.19 -7.06
CA SER A 182 10.88 -4.28 -6.53
C SER A 182 10.13 -5.13 -5.52
N THR A 183 9.52 -4.49 -4.52
CA THR A 183 8.70 -5.15 -3.51
C THR A 183 7.53 -5.92 -4.14
N THR A 184 6.86 -5.35 -5.15
CA THR A 184 5.77 -6.05 -5.84
C THR A 184 6.27 -7.28 -6.60
N LEU A 185 7.41 -7.17 -7.28
CA LEU A 185 8.02 -8.29 -8.00
C LEU A 185 8.41 -9.43 -7.04
N GLU A 186 9.00 -9.08 -5.89
CA GLU A 186 9.37 -10.05 -4.86
C GLU A 186 8.15 -10.79 -4.31
N TRP A 187 7.05 -10.09 -4.01
CA TRP A 187 5.80 -10.73 -3.59
C TRP A 187 5.20 -11.62 -4.67
N ALA A 188 5.21 -11.21 -5.94
CA ALA A 188 4.74 -12.04 -7.04
C ALA A 188 5.54 -13.34 -7.14
N MET A 189 6.88 -13.26 -7.08
CA MET A 189 7.75 -14.44 -7.11
C MET A 189 7.55 -15.33 -5.89
N ALA A 190 7.40 -14.76 -4.69
CA ALA A 190 7.15 -15.53 -3.47
C ALA A 190 5.83 -16.29 -3.54
N GLU A 191 4.76 -15.66 -4.02
CA GLU A 191 3.47 -16.32 -4.21
C GLU A 191 3.52 -17.41 -5.28
N LEU A 192 4.20 -17.18 -6.40
CA LEU A 192 4.36 -18.21 -7.43
C LEU A 192 5.16 -19.42 -6.93
N LEU A 193 6.20 -19.20 -6.11
CA LEU A 193 6.98 -20.29 -5.51
C LEU A 193 6.22 -21.05 -4.42
N ARG A 194 5.36 -20.36 -3.68
CA ARG A 194 4.44 -20.97 -2.72
C ARG A 194 3.29 -21.72 -3.42
N ASN A 195 2.97 -21.36 -4.66
CA ASN A 195 1.89 -21.95 -5.45
C ASN A 195 2.43 -22.53 -6.79
N PRO A 196 3.11 -23.69 -6.77
CA PRO A 196 3.75 -24.26 -7.96
C PRO A 196 2.84 -24.44 -9.18
N ASN A 197 1.54 -24.72 -8.95
CA ASN A 197 0.55 -24.83 -10.01
C ASN A 197 0.34 -23.51 -10.77
N ALA A 198 0.30 -22.37 -10.06
CA ALA A 198 0.20 -21.06 -10.68
C ALA A 198 1.47 -20.72 -11.47
N LEU A 199 2.65 -21.04 -10.94
CA LEU A 199 3.91 -20.87 -11.67
C LEU A 199 3.96 -21.72 -12.95
N ALA A 200 3.54 -22.98 -12.88
CA ALA A 200 3.47 -23.87 -14.03
C ALA A 200 2.53 -23.35 -15.12
N LYS A 201 1.35 -22.83 -14.74
CA LYS A 201 0.38 -22.25 -15.67
C LYS A 201 0.86 -20.94 -16.31
N ALA A 202 1.53 -20.07 -15.55
CA ALA A 202 2.15 -18.86 -16.09
C ALA A 202 3.22 -19.17 -17.12
N ARG A 203 4.01 -20.20 -16.84
CA ARG A 203 5.03 -20.73 -17.74
C ARG A 203 4.44 -21.32 -19.01
N GLU A 204 3.39 -22.14 -18.89
CA GLU A 204 2.71 -22.71 -20.05
C GLU A 204 2.15 -21.61 -20.96
N GLU A 205 1.55 -20.56 -20.38
CA GLU A 205 1.08 -19.39 -21.14
C GLU A 205 2.21 -18.69 -21.89
N LEU A 206 3.35 -18.46 -21.22
CA LEU A 206 4.53 -17.84 -21.82
C LEU A 206 5.14 -18.72 -22.93
N ASP A 207 5.32 -20.01 -22.69
CA ASP A 207 5.87 -20.96 -23.65
C ASP A 207 4.96 -21.07 -24.89
N ALA A 208 3.64 -21.10 -24.71
CA ALA A 208 2.68 -21.20 -25.80
C ALA A 208 2.59 -19.91 -26.64
N THR A 209 2.75 -18.74 -26.02
CA THR A 209 2.55 -17.43 -26.67
C THR A 209 3.83 -16.88 -27.28
N ILE A 210 4.96 -17.04 -26.58
CA ILE A 210 6.26 -16.46 -26.93
C ILE A 210 7.14 -17.50 -27.61
N GLY A 211 7.09 -18.76 -27.17
CA GLY A 211 7.99 -19.82 -27.61
C GLY A 211 9.32 -19.81 -26.84
N LYS A 212 9.85 -21.00 -26.58
CA LYS A 212 11.12 -21.16 -25.85
C LYS A 212 12.29 -20.53 -26.62
N GLY A 213 13.16 -19.82 -25.90
CA GLY A 213 14.33 -19.15 -26.46
C GLY A 213 14.05 -17.83 -27.20
N ASN A 214 12.78 -17.48 -27.43
CA ASN A 214 12.41 -16.18 -27.99
C ASN A 214 12.43 -15.08 -26.92
N ASN A 215 12.67 -13.84 -27.35
CA ASN A 215 12.64 -12.69 -26.44
C ASN A 215 11.20 -12.26 -26.15
N PHE A 216 10.85 -12.20 -24.87
CA PHE A 216 9.60 -11.59 -24.39
C PHE A 216 9.62 -10.07 -24.58
N GLN A 217 8.59 -9.52 -25.23
CA GLN A 217 8.45 -8.09 -25.53
C GLN A 217 7.23 -7.48 -24.82
N GLU A 218 7.21 -6.15 -24.71
CA GLU A 218 6.13 -5.45 -24.00
C GLU A 218 4.78 -5.58 -24.73
N SER A 219 4.82 -5.62 -26.06
CA SER A 219 3.64 -5.83 -26.91
C SER A 219 2.96 -7.19 -26.67
N ASP A 220 3.71 -8.18 -26.19
CA ASP A 220 3.20 -9.53 -25.93
C ASP A 220 2.27 -9.59 -24.71
N VAL A 221 2.41 -8.66 -23.76
CA VAL A 221 1.65 -8.66 -22.49
C VAL A 221 0.15 -8.75 -22.72
N SER A 222 -0.36 -8.12 -23.78
CA SER A 222 -1.78 -8.15 -24.14
C SER A 222 -2.31 -9.56 -24.43
N ARG A 223 -1.43 -10.48 -24.84
CA ARG A 223 -1.71 -11.90 -25.14
C ARG A 223 -1.44 -12.84 -23.97
N LEU A 224 -1.04 -12.30 -22.82
CA LEU A 224 -0.69 -13.05 -21.59
C LEU A 224 -1.68 -12.73 -20.45
N PRO A 225 -2.96 -13.13 -20.57
CA PRO A 225 -3.98 -12.80 -19.57
C PRO A 225 -3.69 -13.36 -18.16
N TYR A 226 -3.05 -14.52 -18.05
CA TYR A 226 -2.68 -15.11 -16.76
C TYR A 226 -1.53 -14.37 -16.09
N LEU A 227 -0.51 -13.95 -16.85
CA LEU A 227 0.54 -13.05 -16.32
C LEU A 227 -0.05 -11.73 -15.80
N GLN A 228 -1.01 -11.15 -16.53
CA GLN A 228 -1.74 -9.95 -16.08
C GLN A 228 -2.55 -10.23 -14.80
N ALA A 229 -3.19 -11.40 -14.72
CA ALA A 229 -3.96 -11.83 -13.57
C ALA A 229 -3.10 -12.03 -12.31
N ILE A 230 -1.89 -12.60 -12.47
CA ILE A 230 -0.91 -12.77 -11.40
C ILE A 230 -0.54 -11.42 -10.77
N LEU A 231 -0.27 -10.41 -11.59
CA LEU A 231 0.05 -9.07 -11.07
C LEU A 231 -1.16 -8.40 -10.40
N LYS A 232 -2.38 -8.54 -10.95
CA LYS A 232 -3.60 -8.05 -10.28
C LYS A 232 -3.80 -8.72 -8.92
N GLU A 233 -3.57 -10.03 -8.83
CA GLU A 233 -3.68 -10.78 -7.56
C GLU A 233 -2.59 -10.40 -6.57
N THR A 234 -1.36 -10.18 -7.07
CA THR A 234 -0.26 -9.65 -6.26
C THR A 234 -0.61 -8.26 -5.72
N PHE A 235 -1.18 -7.37 -6.53
CA PHE A 235 -1.61 -6.05 -6.06
C PHE A 235 -2.72 -6.10 -5.01
N ARG A 236 -3.64 -7.06 -5.13
CA ARG A 236 -4.73 -7.26 -4.18
C ARG A 236 -4.21 -7.73 -2.83
N LEU A 237 -3.36 -8.76 -2.83
CA LEU A 237 -2.83 -9.37 -1.60
C LEU A 237 -1.69 -8.57 -1.02
N HIS A 238 -0.79 -8.03 -1.83
CA HIS A 238 0.43 -7.39 -1.36
C HIS A 238 0.55 -5.95 -1.88
N PRO A 239 -0.42 -5.07 -1.54
CA PRO A 239 -0.37 -3.69 -2.00
C PRO A 239 0.87 -3.00 -1.40
N ALA A 240 1.76 -2.50 -2.27
CA ALA A 240 3.00 -1.85 -1.83
C ALA A 240 2.75 -0.70 -0.83
N ALA A 241 1.61 -0.01 -0.92
CA ALA A 241 1.18 1.00 0.05
C ALA A 241 -0.15 0.59 0.71
N PRO A 242 -0.15 -0.24 1.77
CA PRO A 242 -1.37 -0.86 2.31
C PRO A 242 -2.36 0.14 2.94
N LEU A 243 -1.89 1.32 3.34
CA LEU A 243 -2.71 2.44 3.85
C LEU A 243 -2.82 3.61 2.87
N LEU A 244 -2.30 3.43 1.65
CA LEU A 244 -1.97 4.51 0.71
C LEU A 244 -1.11 5.61 1.37
N LEU A 245 -0.87 6.70 0.64
CA LEU A 245 -0.29 7.90 1.26
C LEU A 245 -1.38 8.63 2.08
N PRO A 246 -1.09 9.07 3.33
CA PRO A 246 -2.03 9.80 4.15
C PRO A 246 -2.57 11.05 3.46
N ARG A 247 -3.88 11.25 3.55
CA ARG A 247 -4.57 12.44 3.07
C ARG A 247 -4.83 13.40 4.24
N LYS A 248 -5.08 14.66 3.94
CA LYS A 248 -5.45 15.71 4.91
C LYS A 248 -6.69 16.44 4.40
N GLY A 249 -7.71 16.58 5.25
CA GLY A 249 -8.91 17.37 4.93
C GLY A 249 -8.60 18.87 4.86
N GLY A 250 -9.03 19.53 3.78
CA GLY A 250 -8.86 20.98 3.58
C GLY A 250 -9.90 21.84 4.30
N GLU A 251 -11.11 21.30 4.49
CA GLU A 251 -12.27 21.91 5.15
C GLU A 251 -13.12 20.81 5.82
N ASP A 252 -14.11 21.23 6.61
CA ASP A 252 -15.08 20.32 7.21
C ASP A 252 -15.95 19.71 6.11
N VAL A 253 -16.12 18.40 6.10
CA VAL A 253 -16.98 17.70 5.12
C VAL A 253 -17.76 16.58 5.78
N GLU A 254 -19.04 16.46 5.44
CA GLU A 254 -19.88 15.36 5.92
C GLU A 254 -19.73 14.14 5.01
N ILE A 255 -19.47 12.97 5.59
CA ILE A 255 -19.46 11.67 4.93
C ILE A 255 -20.31 10.71 5.77
N CYS A 256 -21.36 10.15 5.16
CA CYS A 256 -22.25 9.18 5.79
C CYS A 256 -22.82 9.62 7.16
N GLY A 257 -23.19 10.90 7.29
CA GLY A 257 -23.73 11.46 8.54
C GLY A 257 -22.68 11.80 9.61
N PHE A 258 -21.39 11.63 9.31
CA PHE A 258 -20.28 11.99 10.19
C PHE A 258 -19.50 13.18 9.64
N ILE A 259 -19.00 14.04 10.52
CA ILE A 259 -18.17 15.18 10.13
C ILE A 259 -16.69 14.77 10.10
N MET A 260 -16.05 14.99 8.96
CA MET A 260 -14.60 14.97 8.82
C MET A 260 -14.08 16.40 9.02
N PRO A 261 -13.47 16.74 10.18
CA PRO A 261 -13.06 18.11 10.43
C PRO A 261 -11.85 18.49 9.57
N LYS A 262 -11.71 19.80 9.30
CA LYS A 262 -10.55 20.39 8.66
C LYS A 262 -9.26 19.95 9.34
N GLY A 263 -8.27 19.58 8.54
CA GLY A 263 -6.96 19.15 8.98
C GLY A 263 -6.88 17.70 9.46
N VAL A 264 -8.00 16.96 9.45
CA VAL A 264 -8.00 15.53 9.81
C VAL A 264 -7.12 14.72 8.87
N GLN A 265 -6.37 13.76 9.42
CA GLN A 265 -5.64 12.78 8.64
C GLN A 265 -6.61 11.71 8.16
N ILE A 266 -6.48 11.25 6.92
CA ILE A 266 -7.30 10.19 6.37
C ILE A 266 -6.40 9.11 5.77
N LEU A 267 -6.66 7.86 6.15
CA LEU A 267 -6.00 6.66 5.64
C LEU A 267 -7.03 5.81 4.91
N VAL A 268 -6.63 5.21 3.80
CA VAL A 268 -7.46 4.22 3.09
C VAL A 268 -6.74 2.90 3.16
N ASN A 269 -7.31 1.96 3.91
CA ASN A 269 -6.74 0.64 4.15
C ASN A 269 -7.06 -0.29 2.98
N VAL A 270 -6.28 -0.19 1.91
CA VAL A 270 -6.45 -1.02 0.71
C VAL A 270 -6.06 -2.48 0.98
N TRP A 271 -5.24 -2.75 2.00
CA TRP A 271 -4.97 -4.12 2.45
C TRP A 271 -6.23 -4.79 3.02
N ALA A 272 -7.03 -4.05 3.81
CA ALA A 272 -8.31 -4.55 4.32
C ALA A 272 -9.32 -4.75 3.18
N ILE A 273 -9.43 -3.79 2.26
CA ILE A 273 -10.33 -3.89 1.09
C ILE A 273 -9.97 -5.09 0.23
N GLY A 274 -8.67 -5.32 -0.01
CA GLY A 274 -8.18 -6.46 -0.77
C GLY A 274 -8.44 -7.80 -0.08
N ARG A 275 -8.80 -7.83 1.21
CA ARG A 275 -9.05 -9.05 2.00
C ARG A 275 -10.44 -9.14 2.61
N ASP A 276 -11.38 -8.34 2.13
CA ASP A 276 -12.74 -8.37 2.62
C ASP A 276 -13.48 -9.62 2.08
N PRO A 277 -13.92 -10.55 2.94
CA PRO A 277 -14.64 -11.75 2.50
C PRO A 277 -16.02 -11.45 1.90
N MET A 278 -16.54 -10.23 2.06
CA MET A 278 -17.77 -9.80 1.38
C MET A 278 -17.54 -9.40 -0.08
N ILE A 279 -16.28 -9.26 -0.50
CA ILE A 279 -15.87 -8.81 -1.84
C ILE A 279 -15.12 -9.92 -2.58
N TRP A 280 -14.26 -10.64 -1.87
CA TRP A 280 -13.34 -11.62 -2.45
C TRP A 280 -13.58 -13.00 -1.86
N ASP A 281 -13.91 -13.97 -2.71
CA ASP A 281 -13.93 -15.39 -2.34
C ASP A 281 -12.53 -15.87 -1.97
N ASP A 282 -12.43 -16.56 -0.84
CA ASP A 282 -11.17 -16.95 -0.18
C ASP A 282 -10.14 -15.81 -0.19
N PRO A 283 -10.38 -14.73 0.58
CA PRO A 283 -9.66 -13.47 0.43
C PRO A 283 -8.18 -13.57 0.79
N ASN A 284 -7.75 -14.62 1.47
CA ASN A 284 -6.35 -14.79 1.88
C ASN A 284 -5.57 -15.73 0.94
N ALA A 285 -6.24 -16.43 0.03
CA ALA A 285 -5.58 -17.29 -0.95
C ALA A 285 -5.13 -16.49 -2.17
N PHE A 286 -3.96 -16.88 -2.71
CA PHE A 286 -3.44 -16.38 -3.98
C PHE A 286 -4.08 -17.14 -5.14
N VAL A 287 -5.09 -16.53 -5.77
CA VAL A 287 -5.90 -17.15 -6.84
C VAL A 287 -5.96 -16.20 -8.04
N PRO A 288 -4.94 -16.18 -8.92
CA PRO A 288 -4.94 -15.35 -10.13
C PRO A 288 -6.19 -15.55 -11.00
N GLU A 289 -6.77 -16.75 -11.01
CA GLU A 289 -7.97 -17.12 -11.77
C GLU A 289 -9.13 -16.14 -11.58
N ARG A 290 -9.24 -15.49 -10.41
CA ARG A 290 -10.31 -14.51 -10.14
C ARG A 290 -10.29 -13.30 -11.08
N PHE A 291 -9.16 -13.04 -11.72
CA PHE A 291 -8.99 -11.93 -12.66
C PHE A 291 -9.06 -12.34 -14.13
N LEU A 292 -9.16 -13.64 -14.44
CA LEU A 292 -9.34 -14.10 -15.81
C LEU A 292 -10.76 -13.75 -16.29
N GLY A 293 -10.85 -13.02 -17.42
CA GLY A 293 -12.12 -12.51 -17.93
C GLY A 293 -12.78 -11.43 -17.07
N SER A 294 -12.08 -10.94 -16.03
CA SER A 294 -12.59 -9.90 -15.14
C SER A 294 -12.26 -8.50 -15.65
N GLU A 295 -13.26 -7.63 -15.65
CA GLU A 295 -13.12 -6.20 -15.97
C GLU A 295 -12.49 -5.39 -14.83
N VAL A 296 -12.23 -5.99 -13.67
CA VAL A 296 -11.63 -5.30 -12.53
C VAL A 296 -10.24 -4.79 -12.90
N SER A 297 -10.04 -3.48 -12.74
CA SER A 297 -8.84 -2.78 -13.15
C SER A 297 -8.15 -2.09 -11.97
N ALA A 298 -6.82 -2.16 -11.92
CA ALA A 298 -6.01 -1.41 -10.97
C ALA A 298 -5.89 0.11 -11.29
N LYS A 299 -6.68 0.62 -12.25
CA LYS A 299 -6.62 2.00 -12.77
C LYS A 299 -7.43 3.02 -11.97
N GLY A 300 -7.88 2.64 -10.76
CA GLY A 300 -8.56 3.54 -9.82
C GLY A 300 -10.04 3.79 -10.11
N ASN A 301 -10.63 2.99 -11.00
CA ASN A 301 -12.06 2.95 -11.33
C ASN A 301 -12.81 1.83 -10.60
N ASN A 302 -12.12 0.77 -10.21
CA ASN A 302 -12.63 -0.33 -9.38
C ASN A 302 -12.13 -0.15 -7.94
N PHE A 303 -13.04 0.10 -7.01
CA PHE A 303 -12.68 0.45 -5.63
C PHE A 303 -12.37 -0.76 -4.74
N GLU A 304 -12.64 -1.96 -5.25
CA GLU A 304 -12.21 -3.25 -4.74
C GLU A 304 -10.70 -3.50 -4.98
N LEU A 305 -10.08 -2.85 -5.96
CA LEU A 305 -8.65 -3.01 -6.28
C LEU A 305 -7.96 -1.65 -6.48
N LEU A 306 -7.32 -1.12 -5.43
CA LEU A 306 -6.75 0.24 -5.39
C LEU A 306 -5.23 0.31 -5.10
N PRO A 307 -4.36 -0.53 -5.71
CA PRO A 307 -2.93 -0.51 -5.42
C PRO A 307 -2.24 0.83 -5.75
N PHE A 308 -2.83 1.61 -6.66
CA PHE A 308 -2.33 2.93 -7.08
C PHE A 308 -3.19 4.10 -6.56
N GLY A 309 -4.17 3.81 -5.70
CA GLY A 309 -5.19 4.76 -5.27
C GLY A 309 -6.15 5.18 -6.39
N ALA A 310 -6.86 6.30 -6.18
CA ALA A 310 -7.83 6.86 -7.11
C ALA A 310 -7.90 8.40 -7.00
N GLY A 311 -8.67 9.01 -7.91
CA GLY A 311 -8.93 10.45 -7.94
C GLY A 311 -7.74 11.29 -8.41
N ARG A 312 -7.73 12.58 -8.05
CA ARG A 312 -6.72 13.58 -8.44
C ARG A 312 -5.29 13.18 -8.07
N ARG A 313 -5.14 12.36 -7.03
CA ARG A 313 -3.85 11.89 -6.48
C ARG A 313 -3.54 10.43 -6.81
N ILE A 314 -4.24 9.80 -7.76
CA ILE A 314 -3.86 8.47 -8.26
C ILE A 314 -2.37 8.47 -8.65
N CYS A 315 -1.67 7.34 -8.51
CA CYS A 315 -0.25 7.25 -8.86
C CYS A 315 0.01 7.76 -10.29
N PRO A 316 0.90 8.75 -10.51
CA PRO A 316 1.24 9.19 -11.87
C PRO A 316 2.06 8.15 -12.62
N GLY A 317 2.87 7.36 -11.90
CA GLY A 317 3.74 6.33 -12.46
C GLY A 317 3.04 5.02 -12.79
N LEU A 318 1.72 4.91 -12.58
CA LEU A 318 0.93 3.69 -12.86
C LEU A 318 1.22 3.10 -14.25
N PRO A 319 1.20 3.89 -15.36
CA PRO A 319 1.42 3.32 -16.70
C PRO A 319 2.80 2.69 -16.87
N LEU A 320 3.84 3.29 -16.27
CA LEU A 320 5.20 2.76 -16.30
C LEU A 320 5.33 1.50 -15.42
N ALA A 321 4.76 1.55 -14.21
CA ALA A 321 4.81 0.45 -13.26
C ALA A 321 4.19 -0.82 -13.85
N LEU A 322 3.03 -0.72 -14.50
CA LEU A 322 2.41 -1.86 -15.17
C LEU A 322 3.35 -2.43 -16.25
N ARG A 323 3.90 -1.61 -17.15
CA ARG A 323 4.79 -2.10 -18.22
C ARG A 323 6.02 -2.83 -17.65
N ILE A 324 6.70 -2.21 -16.69
CA ILE A 324 7.93 -2.78 -16.10
C ILE A 324 7.62 -4.06 -15.31
N LEU A 325 6.56 -4.10 -14.50
CA LEU A 325 6.24 -5.29 -13.70
C LEU A 325 5.90 -6.50 -14.56
N HIS A 326 5.12 -6.34 -15.63
CA HIS A 326 4.83 -7.45 -16.54
C HIS A 326 6.11 -7.93 -17.22
N MET A 327 6.93 -7.00 -17.71
CA MET A 327 8.21 -7.33 -18.35
C MET A 327 9.15 -8.08 -17.40
N MET A 328 9.39 -7.55 -16.19
CA MET A 328 10.27 -8.17 -15.20
C MET A 328 9.77 -9.57 -14.82
N LEU A 329 8.50 -9.68 -14.41
CA LEU A 329 7.93 -10.95 -13.94
C LEU A 329 7.91 -11.99 -15.07
N GLY A 330 7.40 -11.61 -16.24
CA GLY A 330 7.35 -12.50 -17.40
C GLY A 330 8.74 -12.95 -17.82
N SER A 331 9.74 -12.06 -17.86
CA SER A 331 11.12 -12.43 -18.17
C SER A 331 11.74 -13.38 -17.15
N LEU A 332 11.49 -13.19 -15.85
CA LEU A 332 12.00 -14.09 -14.82
C LEU A 332 11.38 -15.50 -14.93
N ILE A 333 10.09 -15.61 -15.22
CA ILE A 333 9.42 -16.91 -15.42
C ILE A 333 9.85 -17.56 -16.74
N HIS A 334 10.01 -16.76 -17.79
CA HIS A 334 10.34 -17.22 -19.14
C HIS A 334 11.77 -17.77 -19.26
N TRP A 335 12.74 -17.16 -18.57
CA TRP A 335 14.16 -17.51 -18.68
C TRP A 335 14.69 -18.45 -17.61
N PHE A 336 13.93 -18.73 -16.55
CA PHE A 336 14.39 -19.57 -15.45
C PHE A 336 13.34 -20.55 -14.94
N ASP A 337 13.81 -21.74 -14.59
CA ASP A 337 13.20 -22.56 -13.56
C ASP A 337 13.60 -22.05 -12.17
N TRP A 338 12.66 -22.04 -11.24
CA TRP A 338 12.88 -21.51 -9.90
C TRP A 338 12.65 -22.59 -8.86
N LYS A 339 13.54 -22.65 -7.86
CA LYS A 339 13.41 -23.52 -6.70
C LYS A 339 13.61 -22.74 -5.42
N LEU A 340 12.97 -23.18 -4.35
CA LEU A 340 13.32 -22.71 -3.00
C LEU A 340 14.61 -23.43 -2.54
N PRO A 341 15.35 -22.85 -1.57
CA PRO A 341 16.51 -23.51 -0.97
C PRO A 341 16.17 -24.89 -0.39
N ASP A 342 17.17 -25.76 -0.33
CA ASP A 342 16.99 -27.12 0.18
C ASP A 342 16.37 -27.12 1.59
N GLY A 343 15.35 -27.97 1.77
CA GLY A 343 14.60 -28.10 3.02
C GLY A 343 13.48 -27.07 3.22
N VAL A 344 13.27 -26.13 2.29
CA VAL A 344 12.12 -25.21 2.31
C VAL A 344 11.00 -25.74 1.43
N GLU A 345 9.95 -26.27 2.05
CA GLU A 345 8.71 -26.62 1.37
C GLU A 345 7.93 -25.35 0.97
N PRO A 346 7.29 -25.30 -0.22
CA PRO A 346 6.48 -24.17 -0.66
C PRO A 346 5.49 -23.65 0.39
N GLU A 347 4.78 -24.54 1.07
CA GLU A 347 3.75 -24.22 2.05
C GLU A 347 4.34 -23.57 3.32
N LYS A 348 5.61 -23.84 3.59
CA LYS A 348 6.38 -23.32 4.75
C LYS A 348 7.18 -22.06 4.42
N LEU A 349 7.09 -21.53 3.19
CA LEU A 349 7.74 -20.28 2.82
C LEU A 349 7.25 -19.15 3.75
N ASP A 350 8.19 -18.39 4.30
CA ASP A 350 7.90 -17.24 5.15
C ASP A 350 7.15 -16.18 4.34
N MET A 351 5.92 -15.85 4.75
CA MET A 351 5.07 -14.83 4.12
C MET A 351 4.79 -13.67 5.06
N ASP A 352 5.64 -13.48 6.06
CA ASP A 352 5.48 -12.38 7.01
C ASP A 352 5.79 -11.05 6.32
N GLU A 353 5.10 -10.01 6.81
CA GLU A 353 5.19 -8.67 6.26
C GLU A 353 5.97 -7.76 7.22
N LYS A 354 6.78 -6.88 6.65
CA LYS A 354 7.44 -5.77 7.34
C LYS A 354 6.85 -4.45 6.84
N PHE A 355 6.08 -3.80 7.70
CA PHE A 355 5.54 -2.48 7.40
C PHE A 355 6.64 -1.42 7.29
N GLY A 356 6.55 -0.57 6.27
CA GLY A 356 7.53 0.47 5.96
C GLY A 356 7.01 1.44 4.91
N MET A 357 7.92 2.09 4.19
CA MET A 357 7.55 2.98 3.06
C MET A 357 6.84 2.20 1.95
N ALA A 358 7.33 0.99 1.66
CA ALA A 358 6.61 -0.05 0.93
C ALA A 358 6.38 -1.25 1.87
N LEU A 359 5.34 -2.05 1.63
CA LEU A 359 5.06 -3.27 2.38
C LEU A 359 5.93 -4.43 1.90
N GLN A 360 7.04 -4.65 2.58
CA GLN A 360 8.04 -5.64 2.18
C GLN A 360 7.77 -7.01 2.83
N LYS A 361 8.40 -8.05 2.29
CA LYS A 361 8.55 -9.30 3.05
C LYS A 361 9.41 -9.03 4.30
N ALA A 362 9.08 -9.69 5.41
CA ALA A 362 9.87 -9.60 6.64
C ALA A 362 11.24 -10.26 6.46
N LYS A 363 11.27 -11.41 5.77
CA LYS A 363 12.48 -12.06 5.29
C LYS A 363 12.51 -11.98 3.76
N PRO A 364 13.60 -11.44 3.17
CA PRO A 364 13.74 -11.42 1.71
C PRO A 364 13.60 -12.80 1.09
N LEU A 365 13.03 -12.87 -0.11
CA LEU A 365 12.89 -14.11 -0.86
C LEU A 365 14.27 -14.64 -1.29
N LEU A 366 14.56 -15.88 -0.86
CA LEU A 366 15.66 -16.68 -1.38
C LEU A 366 15.08 -17.66 -2.40
N ALA A 367 15.51 -17.56 -3.65
CA ALA A 367 15.08 -18.43 -4.73
C ALA A 367 16.26 -18.73 -5.67
N ILE A 368 16.39 -20.00 -6.06
CA ILE A 368 17.50 -20.50 -6.86
C ILE A 368 17.03 -20.59 -8.32
N PRO A 369 17.57 -19.76 -9.22
CA PRO A 369 17.27 -19.83 -10.64
C PRO A 369 18.09 -20.92 -11.33
N THR A 370 17.48 -21.63 -12.28
CA THR A 370 18.17 -22.51 -13.24
C THR A 370 17.74 -22.09 -14.66
N PRO A 371 18.67 -21.72 -15.55
CA PRO A 371 18.33 -21.37 -16.93
C PRO A 371 17.55 -22.49 -17.64
N ARG A 372 16.67 -22.12 -18.57
CA ARG A 372 15.79 -23.02 -19.33
C ARG A 372 15.84 -22.80 -20.83
#